data_AF-A0A640KRE0-F1
#
_entry.id   AF-A0A640KRE0-F1
#
_cell.length_a   1.000
_cell.length_b   1.000
_cell.length_c   1.000
_cell.angle_alpha   90.00
_cell.angle_beta   90.00
_cell.angle_gamma   90.00
#
_symmetry.space_group_name_H-M   'P 1'
#
loop_
_entity.id
_entity.type
_entity.pdbx_description
1 polymer ?
#
loop_
_entity_poly.entity_id
_entity_poly.type
_entity_poly.pdbx_seq_one_letter_code
_entity_poly.pdbx_strand_id
1 'polypeptide(L)'
;MPSPPLGITAAPTKTAPTSSSCHLFQSLREYPRSLEHGNLHAWARSTAAQKVRDCLQAATTLTQRSEPTANASPDAAMLGPLPITNEEDVAVLRCQYDGLAAGESVLFKQLRGYGDTLQELRGWYRGELCTEQFRHELEVWLRTQEESRASLTDLYVQVHAVRYRLQRDLSNYLHMHALGVL
;
A
#
# COMPACT_ATOMS: atom_id res chain seq x y z
N MET A 1 -20.60 -82.48 3.90
CA MET A 1 -19.85 -81.36 3.30
C MET A 1 -20.69 -80.09 3.48
N PRO A 2 -20.07 -78.93 3.80
CA PRO A 2 -20.19 -78.25 5.10
C PRO A 2 -21.02 -76.94 5.12
N SER A 3 -21.43 -76.54 6.34
CA SER A 3 -21.55 -75.22 7.03
C SER A 3 -21.74 -73.88 6.25
N PRO A 4 -21.99 -72.74 6.93
CA PRO A 4 -23.13 -72.32 7.78
C PRO A 4 -23.65 -70.89 7.35
N PRO A 5 -24.63 -70.25 8.03
CA PRO A 5 -25.14 -68.92 7.66
C PRO A 5 -24.28 -67.81 8.27
N LEU A 6 -24.31 -66.59 7.73
CA LEU A 6 -24.09 -65.30 8.42
C LEU A 6 -24.07 -64.15 7.41
N GLY A 7 -25.02 -63.24 7.53
CA GLY A 7 -25.03 -61.94 6.87
C GLY A 7 -25.61 -60.92 7.83
N ILE A 8 -24.91 -60.69 8.95
CA ILE A 8 -25.26 -59.70 9.95
C ILE A 8 -25.09 -58.30 9.33
N THR A 9 -26.15 -57.52 9.46
CA THR A 9 -26.24 -56.07 9.32
C THR A 9 -25.01 -55.35 9.86
N ALA A 10 -24.28 -54.66 8.98
CA ALA A 10 -23.35 -53.61 9.37
C ALA A 10 -23.98 -52.25 9.07
N ALA A 11 -24.47 -51.60 10.12
CA ALA A 11 -24.81 -50.19 10.11
C ALA A 11 -23.55 -49.35 9.81
N PRO A 12 -23.65 -48.23 9.07
CA PRO A 12 -22.51 -47.37 8.84
C PRO A 12 -22.07 -46.74 10.17
N THR A 13 -20.86 -47.10 10.57
CA THR A 13 -20.15 -46.60 11.74
C THR A 13 -20.12 -45.07 11.70
N LYS A 14 -20.69 -44.47 12.75
CA LYS A 14 -20.63 -43.04 13.08
C LYS A 14 -19.18 -42.56 12.93
N THR A 15 -18.90 -41.76 11.92
CA THR A 15 -17.65 -41.00 11.81
C THR A 15 -17.57 -40.07 13.01
N ALA A 16 -16.60 -40.32 13.89
CA ALA A 16 -16.29 -39.42 14.98
C ALA A 16 -15.93 -38.04 14.42
N PRO A 17 -16.37 -36.93 15.03
CA PRO A 17 -15.87 -35.62 14.65
C PRO A 17 -14.38 -35.60 14.95
N THR A 18 -13.57 -35.43 13.91
CA THR A 18 -12.16 -35.04 14.02
C THR A 18 -12.12 -33.80 14.92
N SER A 19 -11.64 -33.96 16.16
CA SER A 19 -11.38 -32.82 17.03
C SER A 19 -10.28 -32.00 16.38
N SER A 20 -10.65 -31.01 15.57
CA SER A 20 -9.76 -29.91 15.23
C SER A 20 -9.38 -29.28 16.56
N SER A 21 -8.18 -29.60 17.06
CA SER A 21 -7.63 -29.00 18.26
C SER A 21 -7.56 -27.50 18.03
N CYS A 22 -8.44 -26.75 18.68
CA CYS A 22 -8.39 -25.29 18.71
C CYS A 22 -7.04 -24.88 19.32
N HIS A 23 -6.11 -24.44 18.48
CA HIS A 23 -4.77 -24.07 18.91
C HIS A 23 -4.81 -22.73 19.66
N LEU A 24 -4.44 -22.77 20.93
CA LEU A 24 -4.13 -21.66 21.83
C LEU A 24 -3.00 -20.75 21.35
N PHE A 25 -3.20 -19.59 20.69
CA PHE A 25 -2.07 -18.70 20.35
C PHE A 25 -1.52 -18.01 21.60
N GLN A 26 -0.23 -18.19 21.87
CA GLN A 26 0.42 -17.68 23.08
C GLN A 26 1.16 -16.37 22.84
N SER A 27 1.77 -16.21 21.66
CA SER A 27 2.54 -15.01 21.30
C SER A 27 2.42 -14.65 19.81
N LEU A 28 2.57 -13.36 19.50
CA LEU A 28 2.69 -12.88 18.11
C LEU A 28 3.89 -13.49 17.37
N ARG A 29 4.91 -13.94 18.09
CA ARG A 29 6.13 -14.52 17.50
C ARG A 29 5.88 -15.83 16.75
N GLU A 30 4.72 -16.45 16.97
CA GLU A 30 4.27 -17.62 16.21
C GLU A 30 3.91 -17.25 14.75
N TYR A 31 3.77 -15.95 14.43
CA TYR A 31 3.27 -15.44 13.14
C TYR A 31 4.22 -14.46 12.43
N PRO A 32 5.53 -14.78 12.26
CA PRO A 32 6.49 -13.84 11.70
C PRO A 32 6.13 -13.44 10.26
N ARG A 33 5.69 -14.39 9.43
CA ARG A 33 5.40 -14.14 8.01
C ARG A 33 4.18 -13.24 7.78
N SER A 34 3.10 -13.46 8.53
CA SER A 34 1.87 -12.65 8.42
C SER A 34 2.11 -11.21 8.90
N LEU A 35 2.95 -11.04 9.91
CA LEU A 35 3.32 -9.73 10.45
C LEU A 35 4.34 -8.99 9.58
N GLU A 36 5.26 -9.68 8.92
CA GLU A 36 6.26 -9.09 8.01
C GLU A 36 5.61 -8.28 6.88
N HIS A 37 4.56 -8.84 6.26
CA HIS A 37 3.86 -8.20 5.13
C HIS A 37 3.09 -6.93 5.54
N GLY A 38 2.62 -6.88 6.79
CA GLY A 38 1.90 -5.74 7.35
C GLY A 38 2.78 -4.79 8.18
N ASN A 39 4.10 -4.99 8.22
CA ASN A 39 4.99 -4.19 9.06
C ASN A 39 5.35 -2.86 8.39
N LEU A 40 4.40 -1.92 8.40
CA LEU A 40 4.56 -0.57 7.89
C LEU A 40 5.71 0.17 8.56
N HIS A 41 5.94 -0.06 9.85
CA HIS A 41 7.02 0.56 10.62
C HIS A 41 8.41 0.16 10.10
N ALA A 42 8.60 -1.12 9.77
CA ALA A 42 9.83 -1.60 9.15
C ALA A 42 9.97 -1.05 7.73
N TRP A 43 8.88 -1.07 6.94
CA TRP A 43 8.89 -0.53 5.59
C TRP A 43 9.23 0.96 5.56
N ALA A 44 8.70 1.78 6.49
CA ALA A 44 8.92 3.22 6.54
C ALA A 44 10.41 3.62 6.68
N ARG A 45 11.23 2.73 7.25
CA ARG A 45 12.69 2.86 7.41
C ARG A 45 13.50 2.17 6.31
N SER A 46 12.83 1.50 5.38
CA SER A 46 13.50 0.82 4.28
C SER A 46 14.05 1.80 3.25
N THR A 47 15.00 1.31 2.46
CA THR A 47 15.50 2.04 1.29
C THR A 47 14.42 2.26 0.23
N ALA A 48 13.39 1.41 0.18
CA ALA A 48 12.25 1.59 -0.72
C ALA A 48 11.42 2.82 -0.33
N ALA A 49 11.15 3.00 0.96
CA ALA A 49 10.47 4.20 1.44
C ALA A 49 11.29 5.47 1.19
N GLN A 50 12.62 5.40 1.35
CA GLN A 50 13.49 6.52 1.04
C GLN A 50 13.43 6.90 -0.44
N LYS A 51 13.52 5.92 -1.35
CA LYS A 51 13.42 6.15 -2.80
C LYS A 51 12.12 6.85 -3.19
N VAL A 52 10.99 6.47 -2.59
CA VAL A 52 9.70 7.12 -2.85
C VAL A 52 9.72 8.59 -2.41
N ARG A 53 10.31 8.89 -1.24
CA ARG A 53 10.49 10.27 -0.77
C ARG A 53 11.41 11.07 -1.68
N ASP A 54 12.51 10.46 -2.13
CA ASP A 54 13.47 11.12 -3.03
C ASP A 54 12.81 11.46 -4.38
N CYS A 55 12.02 10.53 -4.95
CA CYS A 55 11.23 10.78 -6.16
C CYS A 55 10.20 11.90 -5.95
N LEU A 56 9.49 11.90 -4.82
CA LEU A 56 8.55 12.96 -4.48
C LEU A 56 9.25 14.32 -4.37
N GLN A 57 10.39 14.38 -3.69
CA GLN A 57 11.17 15.60 -3.54
C GLN A 57 11.69 16.12 -4.88
N ALA A 58 12.23 15.24 -5.73
CA ALA A 58 12.71 15.60 -7.06
C ALA A 58 11.57 16.18 -7.93
N ALA A 59 10.43 15.50 -7.97
CA ALA A 59 9.25 15.94 -8.72
C ALA A 59 8.67 17.27 -8.19
N THR A 60 8.63 17.45 -6.86
CA THR A 60 8.12 18.68 -6.23
C THR A 60 9.03 19.87 -6.50
N THR A 61 10.35 19.66 -6.46
CA THR A 61 11.34 20.71 -6.76
C THR A 61 11.23 21.20 -8.20
N LEU A 62 10.98 20.27 -9.13
CA LEU A 62 10.78 20.60 -10.55
C LEU A 62 9.50 21.41 -10.77
N THR A 63 8.40 21.07 -10.08
CA THR A 63 7.12 21.80 -10.22
C THR A 63 7.13 23.16 -9.53
N GLN A 64 7.84 23.33 -8.41
CA GLN A 64 7.98 24.61 -7.72
C GLN A 64 8.86 25.61 -8.49
N ARG A 65 9.88 25.13 -9.21
CA ARG A 65 10.74 25.99 -10.04
C ARG A 65 9.99 26.69 -11.19
N SER A 66 8.80 26.18 -11.53
CA SER A 66 7.97 26.68 -12.61
C SER A 66 6.79 27.54 -12.14
N GLU A 67 6.62 27.77 -10.82
CA GLU A 67 5.60 28.70 -10.34
C GLU A 67 6.07 30.15 -10.50
N PRO A 68 5.23 31.05 -11.07
CA PRO A 68 5.61 32.42 -11.29
C PRO A 68 5.80 33.12 -9.94
N THR A 69 6.91 33.84 -9.79
CA THR A 69 7.12 34.83 -8.74
C THR A 69 5.91 35.77 -8.69
N ALA A 70 5.42 36.07 -7.48
CA ALA A 70 4.15 36.74 -7.16
C ALA A 70 3.94 38.18 -7.71
N ASN A 71 4.67 38.58 -8.76
CA ASN A 71 4.56 39.88 -9.44
C ASN A 71 3.92 39.78 -10.83
N ALA A 72 3.33 38.64 -11.21
CA ALA A 72 2.62 38.51 -12.48
C ALA A 72 1.17 39.04 -12.37
N SER A 73 0.78 39.88 -13.33
CA SER A 73 -0.56 40.47 -13.45
C SER A 73 -1.68 39.43 -13.28
N PRO A 74 -2.76 39.74 -12.53
CA PRO A 74 -3.82 38.77 -12.21
C PRO A 74 -4.56 38.21 -13.45
N ASP A 75 -4.51 38.90 -14.60
CA ASP A 75 -5.12 38.41 -15.85
C ASP A 75 -4.29 37.30 -16.54
N ALA A 76 -3.01 37.13 -16.20
CA ALA A 76 -2.16 36.04 -16.71
C ALA A 76 -2.23 34.77 -15.83
N ALA A 77 -2.96 34.80 -14.72
CA ALA A 77 -3.00 33.71 -13.74
C ALA A 77 -3.88 32.51 -14.14
N MET A 78 -4.69 32.63 -15.21
CA MET A 78 -5.56 31.52 -15.65
C MET A 78 -4.80 30.38 -16.34
N LEU A 79 -3.63 30.64 -16.89
CA LEU A 79 -2.72 29.66 -17.48
C LEU A 79 -1.32 30.01 -16.99
N GLY A 80 -1.01 29.64 -15.75
CA GLY A 80 0.36 29.79 -15.23
C GLY A 80 1.38 29.23 -16.23
N PRO A 81 2.61 29.77 -16.27
CA PRO A 81 3.61 29.40 -17.27
C PRO A 81 3.75 27.88 -17.34
N LEU A 82 3.62 27.33 -18.55
CA LEU A 82 3.81 25.90 -18.77
C LEU A 82 5.23 25.54 -18.33
N PRO A 83 5.41 24.56 -17.44
CA PRO A 83 6.73 24.15 -16.95
C PRO A 83 7.59 23.50 -18.05
N ILE A 84 7.02 23.26 -19.23
CA ILE A 84 7.63 22.55 -20.35
C ILE A 84 7.86 23.55 -21.46
N THR A 85 9.13 23.85 -21.72
CA THR A 85 9.54 24.81 -22.76
C THR A 85 10.28 24.14 -23.91
N ASN A 86 10.74 22.89 -23.73
CA ASN A 86 11.44 22.11 -24.74
C ASN A 86 11.20 20.59 -24.55
N GLU A 87 11.67 19.77 -25.50
CA GLU A 87 11.54 18.31 -25.43
C GLU A 87 12.34 17.66 -24.29
N GLU A 88 13.43 18.30 -23.83
CA GLU A 88 14.25 17.80 -22.73
C GLU A 88 13.47 17.87 -21.39
N ASP A 89 12.71 18.95 -21.18
CA ASP A 89 11.81 19.12 -20.04
C ASP A 89 10.74 18.00 -20.02
N VAL A 90 10.21 17.63 -21.19
CA VAL A 90 9.24 16.54 -21.32
C VAL A 90 9.85 15.21 -20.87
N ALA A 91 11.08 14.92 -21.28
CA ALA A 91 11.77 13.68 -20.91
C ALA A 91 12.02 13.62 -19.39
N VAL A 92 12.44 14.74 -18.78
CA VAL A 92 12.64 14.84 -17.33
C VAL A 92 11.32 14.64 -16.58
N LEU A 93 10.24 15.33 -16.97
CA LEU A 93 8.95 15.21 -16.29
C LEU A 93 8.32 13.82 -16.46
N ARG A 94 8.50 13.16 -17.62
CA ARG A 94 8.11 11.76 -17.82
C ARG A 94 8.85 10.82 -16.87
N CYS A 95 10.17 10.97 -16.74
CA CYS A 95 10.97 10.17 -15.81
C CYS A 95 10.48 10.32 -14.37
N GLN A 96 10.15 11.55 -13.95
CA GLN A 96 9.57 11.79 -12.62
C GLN A 96 8.17 11.21 -12.47
N TYR A 97 7.32 11.34 -13.50
CA TYR A 97 5.98 10.74 -13.51
C TYR A 97 6.05 9.23 -13.33
N ASP A 98 6.91 8.54 -14.07
CA ASP A 98 7.08 7.10 -13.99
C ASP A 98 7.62 6.67 -12.61
N GLY A 99 8.57 7.43 -12.05
CA GLY A 99 9.08 7.23 -10.70
C GLY A 99 7.99 7.35 -9.63
N LEU A 100 7.14 8.37 -9.71
CA LEU A 100 6.01 8.55 -8.80
C LEU A 100 4.93 7.48 -8.99
N ALA A 101 4.65 7.05 -10.22
CA ALA A 101 3.70 5.97 -10.49
C ALA A 101 4.16 4.65 -9.88
N ALA A 102 5.46 4.33 -10.00
CA ALA A 102 6.04 3.18 -9.33
C ALA A 102 5.97 3.31 -7.80
N GLY A 103 6.29 4.49 -7.26
CA GLY A 103 6.22 4.78 -5.83
C GLY A 103 4.81 4.66 -5.25
N GLU A 104 3.80 5.19 -5.94
CA GLU A 104 2.39 5.07 -5.57
C GLU A 104 1.94 3.61 -5.51
N SER A 105 2.32 2.80 -6.51
CA SER A 105 2.03 1.37 -6.55
C SER A 105 2.63 0.63 -5.36
N VAL A 106 3.86 0.97 -4.97
CA VAL A 106 4.51 0.40 -3.78
C VAL A 106 3.76 0.80 -2.51
N LEU A 107 3.45 2.07 -2.32
CA LEU A 107 2.71 2.57 -1.16
C LEU A 107 1.35 1.89 -1.02
N PHE A 108 0.61 1.78 -2.12
CA PHE A 108 -0.68 1.09 -2.16
C PHE A 108 -0.55 -0.37 -1.74
N LYS A 109 0.46 -1.09 -2.26
CA LYS A 109 0.72 -2.49 -1.87
C LYS A 109 1.00 -2.64 -0.38
N GLN A 110 1.75 -1.71 0.22
CA GLN A 110 2.05 -1.76 1.66
C GLN A 110 0.80 -1.50 2.51
N LEU A 111 0.02 -0.46 2.18
CA LEU A 111 -1.24 -0.16 2.88
C LEU A 111 -2.23 -1.32 2.77
N ARG A 112 -2.31 -1.96 1.59
CA ARG A 112 -3.12 -3.15 1.37
C ARG A 112 -2.60 -4.34 2.19
N GLY A 113 -1.29 -4.62 2.16
CA GLY A 113 -0.68 -5.70 2.94
C GLY A 113 -0.96 -5.56 4.44
N TYR A 114 -0.88 -4.35 4.98
CA TYR A 114 -1.31 -4.07 6.35
C TYR A 114 -2.80 -4.36 6.59
N GLY A 115 -3.67 -3.96 5.66
CA GLY A 115 -5.10 -4.28 5.72
C GLY A 115 -5.40 -5.78 5.73
N ASP A 116 -4.70 -6.53 4.89
CA ASP A 116 -4.81 -7.99 4.80
C ASP A 116 -4.33 -8.65 6.12
N THR A 117 -3.19 -8.20 6.67
CA THR A 117 -2.69 -8.64 7.98
C THR A 117 -3.70 -8.32 9.09
N LEU A 118 -4.32 -7.13 9.11
CA LEU A 118 -5.37 -6.81 10.09
C LEU A 118 -6.59 -7.72 9.99
N GLN A 119 -6.99 -8.11 8.77
CA GLN A 119 -8.11 -9.01 8.57
C GLN A 119 -7.81 -10.41 9.10
N GLU A 120 -6.59 -10.90 8.87
CA GLU A 120 -6.08 -12.16 9.41
C GLU A 120 -6.07 -12.15 10.95
N LEU A 121 -5.51 -11.09 11.55
CA LEU A 121 -5.47 -10.89 13.01
C LEU A 121 -6.87 -10.84 13.64
N ARG A 122 -7.85 -10.20 12.97
CA ARG A 122 -9.25 -10.20 13.43
C ARG A 122 -9.89 -11.57 13.39
N GLY A 123 -9.53 -12.41 12.42
CA GLY A 123 -9.97 -13.80 12.34
C GLY A 123 -9.58 -14.58 13.59
N TRP A 124 -8.37 -14.36 14.09
CA TRP A 124 -7.86 -15.00 15.31
C TRP A 124 -8.55 -14.49 16.57
N TYR A 125 -8.78 -13.18 16.66
CA TYR A 125 -9.45 -12.57 17.81
C TYR A 125 -10.89 -13.06 18.00
N ARG A 126 -11.63 -13.29 16.90
CA ARG A 126 -13.01 -13.79 16.95
C ARG A 126 -13.11 -15.29 17.28
N GLY A 127 -12.02 -16.04 17.15
CA GLY A 127 -12.02 -17.48 17.40
C GLY A 127 -11.84 -17.87 18.87
N GLU A 128 -11.72 -16.91 19.80
CA GLU A 128 -11.30 -17.15 21.20
C GLU A 128 -9.94 -17.88 21.32
N LEU A 129 -9.10 -17.83 20.28
CA LEU A 129 -7.83 -18.56 20.20
C LEU A 129 -6.63 -17.75 20.73
N CYS A 130 -6.82 -16.82 21.67
CA CYS A 130 -5.77 -15.89 22.09
C CYS A 130 -5.59 -15.84 23.61
N THR A 131 -4.34 -15.91 24.08
CA THR A 131 -4.01 -15.59 25.46
C THR A 131 -4.05 -14.07 25.72
N GLU A 132 -4.13 -13.67 26.99
CA GLU A 132 -3.97 -12.26 27.39
C GLU A 132 -2.61 -11.67 26.98
N GLN A 133 -1.55 -12.50 27.00
CA GLN A 133 -0.24 -12.10 26.50
C GLN A 133 -0.29 -11.77 24.99
N PHE A 134 -0.91 -12.63 24.19
CA PHE A 134 -1.08 -12.39 22.76
C PHE A 134 -1.83 -11.09 22.49
N ARG A 135 -2.92 -10.84 23.25
CA ARG A 135 -3.70 -9.59 23.15
C ARG A 135 -2.85 -8.36 23.44
N HIS A 136 -2.04 -8.41 24.50
CA HIS A 136 -1.15 -7.30 24.85
C HIS A 136 -0.09 -7.06 23.77
N GLU A 137 0.58 -8.11 23.29
CA GLU A 137 1.57 -8.01 22.21
C GLU A 137 0.94 -7.44 20.93
N LEU A 138 -0.28 -7.88 20.59
CA LEU A 138 -1.06 -7.39 19.46
C LEU A 138 -1.37 -5.90 19.57
N GLU A 139 -1.87 -5.45 20.72
CA GLU A 139 -2.15 -4.03 20.94
C GLU A 139 -0.90 -3.16 20.79
N VAL A 140 0.23 -3.59 21.35
CA VAL A 140 1.50 -2.88 21.24
C VAL A 140 1.92 -2.80 19.77
N TRP A 141 1.88 -3.93 19.05
CA TRP A 141 2.21 -3.98 17.63
C TRP A 141 1.31 -3.06 16.80
N LEU A 142 -0.01 -3.09 17.01
CA LEU A 142 -0.98 -2.24 16.32
C LEU A 142 -0.71 -0.75 16.55
N ARG A 143 -0.41 -0.34 17.79
CA ARG A 143 -0.06 1.06 18.09
C ARG A 143 1.18 1.50 17.34
N THR A 144 2.21 0.65 17.23
CA THR A 144 3.42 0.95 16.44
C THR A 144 3.13 1.09 14.95
N GLN A 145 2.20 0.31 14.42
CA GLN A 145 1.81 0.39 13.01
C GLN A 145 0.94 1.62 12.71
N GLU A 146 0.13 2.10 13.65
CA GLU A 146 -0.83 3.19 13.41
C GLU A 146 -0.15 4.51 13.03
N GLU A 147 0.91 4.90 13.72
CA GLU A 147 1.71 6.08 13.37
C GLU A 147 2.34 5.95 11.98
N SER A 148 2.82 4.75 11.67
CA SER A 148 3.40 4.42 10.36
C SER A 148 2.34 4.45 9.26
N ARG A 149 1.13 3.94 9.54
CA ARG A 149 -0.03 3.95 8.63
C ARG A 149 -0.44 5.37 8.28
N ALA A 150 -0.56 6.25 9.27
CA ALA A 150 -0.90 7.65 9.05
C ALA A 150 0.15 8.32 8.16
N SER A 151 1.43 8.14 8.48
CA SER A 151 2.55 8.69 7.70
C SER A 151 2.59 8.17 6.26
N LEU A 152 2.34 6.88 6.05
CA LEU A 152 2.30 6.27 4.71
C LEU A 152 1.09 6.75 3.90
N THR A 153 -0.06 6.94 4.56
CA THR A 153 -1.27 7.46 3.91
C THR A 153 -1.05 8.89 3.44
N ASP A 154 -0.44 9.73 4.27
CA ASP A 154 -0.08 11.10 3.90
C ASP A 154 0.92 11.11 2.72
N LEU A 155 1.97 10.29 2.78
CA LEU A 155 2.92 10.13 1.68
C LEU A 155 2.23 9.67 0.38
N TYR A 156 1.27 8.74 0.46
CA TYR A 156 0.48 8.31 -0.68
C TYR A 156 -0.32 9.46 -1.29
N VAL A 157 -0.99 10.26 -0.47
CA VAL A 157 -1.75 11.43 -0.93
C VAL A 157 -0.83 12.44 -1.63
N GLN A 158 0.34 12.73 -1.06
CA GLN A 158 1.31 13.64 -1.66
C GLN A 158 1.83 13.12 -3.01
N VAL A 159 2.25 11.85 -3.08
CA VAL A 159 2.71 11.21 -4.32
C VAL A 159 1.61 11.24 -5.38
N HIS A 160 0.38 10.89 -5.01
CA HIS A 160 -0.77 10.92 -5.91
C HIS A 160 -1.02 12.32 -6.47
N ALA A 161 -1.04 13.34 -5.60
CA ALA A 161 -1.28 14.72 -6.00
C ALA A 161 -0.22 15.25 -6.97
N VAL A 162 1.07 15.02 -6.68
CA VAL A 162 2.17 15.47 -7.55
C VAL A 162 2.16 14.70 -8.87
N ARG A 163 1.94 13.38 -8.84
CA ARG A 163 1.83 12.57 -10.07
C ARG A 163 0.70 13.06 -10.96
N TYR A 164 -0.46 13.36 -10.38
CA TYR A 164 -1.61 13.86 -11.13
C TYR A 164 -1.34 15.23 -11.75
N ARG A 165 -0.67 16.13 -11.01
CA ARG A 165 -0.21 17.43 -11.54
C ARG A 165 0.71 17.23 -12.74
N LEU A 166 1.72 16.35 -12.63
CA LEU A 166 2.63 16.03 -13.74
C LEU A 166 1.90 15.44 -14.95
N GLN A 167 0.94 14.55 -14.73
CA GLN A 167 0.13 13.97 -15.82
C GLN A 167 -0.63 15.05 -16.59
N ARG A 168 -1.24 15.99 -15.85
CA ARG A 168 -1.96 17.11 -16.43
C ARG A 168 -1.00 18.02 -17.21
N ASP A 169 0.14 18.35 -16.63
CA ASP A 169 1.10 19.27 -17.26
C ASP A 169 1.68 18.65 -18.55
N LEU A 170 2.00 17.35 -18.56
CA LEU A 170 2.39 16.60 -19.77
C LEU A 170 1.28 16.57 -20.83
N SER A 171 0.03 16.34 -20.40
CA SER A 171 -1.11 16.31 -21.32
C SER A 171 -1.39 17.68 -21.94
N ASN A 172 -1.27 18.75 -21.14
CA ASN A 172 -1.42 20.13 -21.59
C ASN A 172 -0.34 20.50 -22.62
N TYR A 173 0.92 20.13 -22.38
CA TYR A 173 2.00 20.35 -23.35
C TYR A 173 1.72 19.66 -24.69
N LEU A 174 1.35 18.38 -24.66
CA LEU A 174 1.03 17.64 -25.89
C LEU A 174 -0.13 18.29 -26.66
N HIS A 175 -1.15 18.77 -25.95
CA HIS A 175 -2.30 19.45 -26.56
C HIS A 175 -1.89 20.78 -27.18
N MET A 176 -1.12 21.61 -26.47
CA MET A 176 -0.67 22.91 -26.95
C MET A 176 0.30 22.78 -28.14
N HIS A 177 1.19 21.79 -28.12
CA HIS A 177 2.06 21.46 -29.24
C HIS A 177 1.25 21.00 -30.46
N ALA A 178 0.23 20.15 -30.28
CA ALA A 178 -0.64 19.72 -31.37
C ALA A 178 -1.45 20.87 -31.99
N LEU A 179 -1.78 21.89 -31.18
CA LEU A 179 -2.45 23.11 -31.63
C LEU A 179 -1.48 24.14 -32.26
N GLY A 180 -0.17 23.88 -32.25
CA GLY A 180 0.85 24.76 -32.83
C GLY A 180 1.06 26.07 -32.05
N VAL A 181 0.73 26.08 -30.76
CA VAL A 181 0.81 27.28 -29.89
C VAL A 181 2.01 27.25 -28.94
N LEU A 182 2.88 26.24 -29.11
CA LEU A 182 4.18 26.06 -28.46
C LEU A 182 5.27 25.95 -29.53
#